data_AF-A0A6L0XSZ6-F1
#
_entry.id   AF-A0A6L0XSZ6-F1
#
_cell.length_a   1.000
_cell.length_b   1.000
_cell.length_c   1.000
_cell.angle_alpha   90.00
_cell.angle_beta   90.00
_cell.angle_gamma   90.00
#
_symmetry.space_group_name_H-M   'P 1'
#
loop_
_entity.id
_entity.type
_entity.pdbx_description
1 polymer ?
#
loop_
_entity_poly.entity_id
_entity_poly.type
_entity_poly.pdbx_seq_one_letter_code
_entity_poly.pdbx_strand_id
1 'polypeptide(L)'
;MNWASWTQQLFEFLEAKTGACGGLLHMCFFCYPATVSYGMVSDNTSKISGGSRMTAQGLAGNLHKEDVAVHFNEVHRLNAPEPDVRKCTPAAWPAYEE
;
A
#
# COMPACT_ATOMS: atom_id res chain seq x y z
N MET A 1 5.25 21.54 -7.85
CA MET A 1 4.86 20.60 -6.78
C MET A 1 5.15 19.19 -7.31
N ASN A 2 6.29 18.60 -6.94
CA ASN A 2 6.66 17.25 -7.42
C ASN A 2 5.98 16.21 -6.52
N TRP A 3 4.85 15.68 -6.97
CA TRP A 3 4.06 14.68 -6.26
C TRP A 3 4.78 13.32 -6.11
N ALA A 4 5.90 13.10 -6.82
CA ALA A 4 6.70 11.88 -6.76
C ALA A 4 7.56 11.77 -5.49
N SER A 5 7.80 12.85 -4.73
CA SER A 5 8.73 12.77 -3.59
C SER A 5 8.18 12.02 -2.37
N TRP A 6 6.88 11.73 -2.32
CA TRP A 6 6.25 11.03 -1.19
C TRP A 6 6.25 9.50 -1.33
N THR A 7 6.61 8.97 -2.51
CA THR A 7 6.72 7.51 -2.74
C THR A 7 8.13 6.98 -2.58
N GLN A 8 9.13 7.86 -2.43
CA GLN A 8 10.55 7.51 -2.46
C GLN A 8 11.12 6.92 -1.15
N GLN A 9 10.27 6.44 -0.24
CA GLN A 9 10.68 5.88 1.05
C GLN A 9 10.34 4.38 1.17
N LEU A 10 10.37 3.65 0.05
CA LEU A 10 10.07 2.22 0.02
C LEU A 10 11.29 1.31 0.22
N PHE A 11 12.47 1.88 0.49
CA PHE A 11 13.75 1.15 0.51
C PHE A 11 13.97 0.36 -0.79
N GLU A 12 13.66 1.02 -1.91
CA GLU A 12 13.92 0.49 -3.25
C GLU A 12 15.42 0.49 -3.54
N PHE A 13 15.89 -0.53 -4.25
CA PHE A 13 17.24 -0.51 -4.78
C PHE A 13 17.35 0.49 -5.93
N LEU A 14 18.37 1.35 -5.85
CA LEU A 14 18.73 2.23 -6.96
C LEU A 14 19.79 1.55 -7.83
N GLU A 15 19.63 1.68 -9.15
CA GLU A 15 20.66 1.24 -10.07
C GLU A 15 21.93 2.08 -9.91
N ALA A 16 23.08 1.41 -9.80
CA ALA A 16 24.38 2.11 -9.81
C ALA A 16 24.65 2.82 -11.15
N LYS A 17 24.08 2.30 -12.24
CA LYS A 17 24.07 2.91 -13.57
C LYS A 17 22.67 2.74 -14.16
N THR A 18 22.05 3.84 -14.57
CA THR A 18 20.70 3.83 -15.15
C THR A 18 20.59 2.87 -16.33
N GLY A 19 19.58 2.01 -16.30
CA GLY A 19 19.27 1.01 -17.32
C GLY A 19 20.13 -0.26 -17.25
N ALA A 20 21.02 -0.40 -16.27
CA ALA A 20 21.84 -1.61 -16.14
C ALA A 20 21.07 -2.81 -15.58
N CYS A 21 20.03 -2.57 -14.76
CA CYS A 21 19.18 -3.60 -14.19
C CYS A 21 17.84 -3.00 -13.71
N GLY A 22 16.95 -2.68 -14.67
CA GLY A 22 15.70 -1.97 -14.38
C GLY A 22 14.79 -2.70 -13.38
N GLY A 23 14.94 -4.02 -13.27
CA GLY A 23 14.22 -4.84 -12.28
C GLY A 23 14.49 -4.47 -10.82
N LEU A 24 15.62 -3.80 -10.52
CA LEU A 24 15.95 -3.35 -9.16
C LEU A 24 14.94 -2.35 -8.60
N LEU A 25 14.28 -1.56 -9.45
CA LEU A 25 13.28 -0.58 -9.03
C LEU A 25 12.01 -1.24 -8.49
N HIS A 26 11.76 -2.52 -8.83
CA HIS A 26 10.63 -3.29 -8.29
C HIS A 26 10.97 -4.04 -7.00
N MET A 27 12.23 -3.97 -6.57
CA MET A 27 12.73 -4.66 -5.38
C MET A 27 12.77 -3.73 -4.18
N CYS A 28 11.82 -3.88 -3.26
CA CYS A 28 11.77 -3.15 -1.99
C CYS A 28 12.30 -4.04 -0.86
N PHE A 29 13.42 -3.67 -0.23
CA PHE A 29 14.02 -4.45 0.84
C PHE A 29 14.23 -3.62 2.10
N PHE A 30 13.64 -4.07 3.20
CA PHE A 30 13.93 -3.51 4.52
C PHE A 30 15.28 -4.03 5.02
N CYS A 31 16.36 -3.28 4.80
CA CYS A 31 17.71 -3.69 5.19
C CYS A 31 17.95 -3.49 6.70
N TYR A 32 18.77 -4.34 7.31
CA TYR A 32 19.07 -4.32 8.76
C TYR A 32 19.49 -2.95 9.32
N PRO A 33 20.24 -2.07 8.61
CA PRO A 33 20.51 -0.72 9.07
C PRO A 33 19.26 0.18 9.16
N ALA A 34 18.27 0.00 8.29
CA ALA A 34 16.99 0.73 8.35
C ALA A 34 16.17 0.34 9.59
N THR A 35 16.36 -0.88 10.11
CA THR A 35 15.76 -1.33 11.38
C THR A 35 16.15 -0.48 12.57
N VAL A 36 17.36 0.10 12.56
CA VAL A 36 17.86 1.01 13.61
C VAL A 36 17.14 2.35 13.56
N SER A 37 16.80 2.83 12.37
CA SER A 37 16.10 4.12 12.18
C SER A 37 14.58 4.03 12.34
N TYR A 38 13.98 2.89 11.98
CA TYR A 38 12.51 2.72 11.94
C TYR A 38 11.96 1.80 13.03
N GLY A 39 12.82 1.33 13.94
CA GLY A 39 12.44 0.58 15.13
C GLY A 39 11.92 -0.84 14.85
N MET A 40 12.78 -1.84 15.11
CA MET A 40 12.50 -3.06 15.90
C MET A 40 13.49 -4.18 15.54
N VAL A 41 14.42 -4.44 16.46
CA VAL A 41 15.01 -5.77 16.65
C VAL A 41 14.31 -6.34 17.87
N SER A 42 13.33 -7.23 17.68
CA SER A 42 12.95 -8.13 18.77
C SER A 42 12.87 -9.56 18.23
N ASP A 43 13.41 -10.43 19.05
CA ASP A 43 13.35 -11.87 18.97
C ASP A 43 11.92 -12.39 18.79
N ASN A 44 11.82 -13.45 17.97
CA ASN A 44 10.72 -14.40 17.87
C ASN A 44 9.38 -13.92 17.24
N THR A 45 9.26 -14.20 15.94
CA THR A 45 8.06 -14.74 15.24
C THR A 45 6.79 -13.88 15.08
N SER A 46 6.61 -12.73 15.75
CA SER A 46 5.30 -12.04 15.65
C SER A 46 5.29 -10.51 15.64
N LYS A 47 6.39 -9.86 15.30
CA LYS A 47 6.40 -8.39 15.18
C LYS A 47 6.84 -7.95 13.79
N ILE A 48 5.84 -7.67 12.95
CA ILE A 48 6.00 -6.87 11.72
C ILE A 48 6.71 -5.57 12.14
N SER A 49 7.94 -5.35 11.67
CA SER A 49 8.70 -4.13 11.99
C SER A 49 7.95 -2.90 11.46
N GLY A 50 8.05 -1.76 12.14
CA GLY A 50 7.38 -0.52 11.68
C GLY A 50 7.74 -0.20 10.23
N GLY A 51 9.00 -0.41 9.85
CA GLY A 51 9.47 -0.26 8.48
C GLY A 51 8.83 -1.23 7.48
N SER A 52 8.63 -2.50 7.82
CA SER A 52 7.95 -3.45 6.92
C SER A 52 6.48 -3.06 6.66
N ARG A 53 5.79 -2.48 7.66
CA ARG A 53 4.44 -1.92 7.47
C ARG A 53 4.46 -0.71 6.54
N MET A 54 5.44 0.20 6.71
CA MET A 54 5.60 1.36 5.83
C MET A 54 5.90 0.93 4.39
N THR A 55 6.79 -0.04 4.20
CA THR A 55 7.10 -0.61 2.88
C THR A 55 5.86 -1.23 2.23
N ALA A 56 5.12 -2.06 2.96
CA ALA A 56 3.90 -2.68 2.44
C ALA A 56 2.83 -1.64 2.05
N GLN A 57 2.63 -0.62 2.89
CA GLN A 57 1.66 0.44 2.63
C GLN A 57 2.03 1.30 1.43
N GLY A 58 3.31 1.67 1.29
CA GLY A 58 3.74 2.45 0.13
C GLY A 58 3.70 1.63 -1.17
N LEU A 59 4.03 0.33 -1.11
CA LEU A 59 3.96 -0.56 -2.28
C LEU A 59 2.52 -0.72 -2.76
N ALA A 60 1.59 -0.99 -1.82
CA ALA A 60 0.16 -1.02 -2.13
C ALA A 60 -0.33 0.33 -2.69
N GLY A 61 0.18 1.45 -2.17
CA GLY A 61 -0.12 2.78 -2.69
C GLY A 61 0.38 3.02 -4.12
N ASN A 62 1.56 2.52 -4.48
CA ASN A 62 2.09 2.62 -5.84
C ASN A 62 1.28 1.77 -6.81
N LEU A 63 1.01 0.51 -6.48
CA LEU A 63 0.16 -0.36 -7.29
C LEU A 63 -1.24 0.24 -7.49
N HIS A 64 -1.83 0.78 -6.41
CA HIS A 64 -3.12 1.44 -6.52
C HIS A 64 -3.08 2.67 -7.44
N LYS A 65 -2.01 3.48 -7.43
CA LYS A 65 -1.87 4.62 -8.35
C LYS A 65 -1.82 4.18 -9.81
N GLU A 66 -1.16 3.06 -10.09
CA GLU A 66 -1.12 2.47 -11.43
C GLU A 66 -2.52 2.02 -11.88
N ASP A 67 -3.31 1.47 -10.95
CA ASP A 67 -4.61 0.88 -11.25
C ASP A 67 -5.81 1.84 -11.10
N VAL A 68 -5.61 3.05 -10.54
CA VAL A 68 -6.69 4.02 -10.25
C VAL A 68 -7.56 4.29 -11.48
N ALA A 69 -6.95 4.46 -12.65
CA ALA A 69 -7.69 4.75 -13.88
C ALA A 69 -8.56 3.56 -14.32
N VAL A 70 -8.07 2.33 -14.13
CA VAL A 70 -8.82 1.10 -14.44
C VAL A 70 -10.02 0.99 -13.51
N HIS A 71 -9.81 1.12 -12.20
CA HIS A 71 -10.90 1.06 -11.22
C HIS A 71 -11.94 2.16 -11.44
N PHE A 72 -11.50 3.38 -11.74
CA PHE A 72 -12.39 4.49 -12.05
C PHE A 72 -13.26 4.20 -13.28
N ASN A 73 -12.69 3.66 -14.35
CA ASN A 73 -13.44 3.29 -15.55
C ASN A 73 -14.42 2.14 -15.29
N GLU A 74 -14.08 1.15 -14.47
CA GLU A 74 -15.01 0.08 -14.08
C GLU A 74 -16.22 0.62 -13.30
N VAL A 75 -16.02 1.59 -12.42
CA VAL A 75 -17.11 2.28 -11.71
C VAL A 75 -18.05 2.98 -12.72
N HIS A 76 -17.48 3.67 -13.71
CA HIS A 76 -18.27 4.29 -14.77
C HIS A 76 -19.00 3.26 -15.65
N ARG A 77 -18.36 2.12 -15.94
CA ARG A 77 -18.93 1.04 -16.75
C ARG A 77 -20.09 0.34 -16.06
N LEU A 78 -19.99 0.12 -14.74
CA LEU A 78 -21.07 -0.46 -13.94
C LEU A 78 -22.36 0.35 -14.07
N ASN A 79 -22.25 1.68 -14.21
CA ASN A 79 -23.37 2.62 -14.40
C ASN A 79 -24.56 2.32 -13.48
N ALA A 80 -24.25 1.84 -12.27
CA ALA A 80 -25.25 1.44 -11.30
C ALA A 80 -25.78 2.73 -10.66
N PRO A 81 -27.11 2.95 -10.65
CA PRO A 81 -27.67 4.09 -9.95
C PRO A 81 -27.36 3.99 -8.47
N GLU A 82 -27.02 5.12 -7.85
CA GLU A 82 -26.89 5.21 -6.40
C GLU A 82 -28.18 4.68 -5.75
N PRO A 83 -28.09 3.75 -4.78
CA PRO A 83 -29.27 3.19 -4.15
C PRO A 83 -30.05 4.29 -3.41
N ASP A 84 -31.37 4.29 -3.59
CA ASP A 84 -32.26 5.16 -2.81
C ASP A 84 -32.19 4.73 -1.34
N VAL A 85 -31.51 5.53 -0.51
CA VAL A 85 -31.31 5.29 0.92
C VAL A 85 -32.61 5.01 1.66
N ARG A 86 -33.74 5.55 1.18
CA ARG A 86 -35.07 5.31 1.78
C ARG A 86 -35.59 3.89 1.57
N LYS A 87 -35.05 3.18 0.57
CA LYS A 87 -35.36 1.79 0.24
C LYS A 87 -34.38 0.79 0.87
N CYS A 88 -33.28 1.28 1.45
CA CYS A 88 -32.31 0.45 2.14
C CYS A 88 -32.89 0.01 3.50
N THR A 89 -32.77 -1.28 3.81
CA THR A 89 -33.09 -1.78 5.16
C THR A 89 -31.87 -1.57 6.05
N PRO A 90 -32.00 -0.95 7.25
CA PRO A 90 -30.89 -0.83 8.18
C PRO A 90 -30.31 -2.20 8.51
N ALA A 91 -29.00 -2.34 8.43
CA ALA A 91 -28.33 -3.56 8.87
C ALA A 91 -28.51 -3.72 10.39
N ALA A 92 -28.89 -4.92 10.83
CA ALA A 92 -28.85 -5.27 12.25
C ALA A 92 -27.38 -5.40 12.69
N TRP A 93 -27.06 -4.89 13.87
CA TRP A 93 -25.77 -5.17 14.48
C TRP A 93 -25.65 -6.67 14.78
N PRO A 94 -24.50 -7.31 14.52
CA PRO A 94 -24.29 -8.68 14.97
C PRO A 94 -24.42 -8.73 16.51
N ALA A 95 -24.86 -9.87 17.03
CA ALA A 95 -24.86 -10.08 18.48
C ALA A 95 -23.44 -9.92 19.01
N TYR A 96 -23.30 -9.17 20.11
CA TYR A 96 -22.03 -9.10 20.82
C TYR A 96 -21.79 -10.45 21.50
N GLU A 97 -20.73 -11.15 21.12
CA GLU A 97 -20.24 -12.32 21.84
C GLU A 97 -19.20 -11.85 22.87
N GLU A 98 -19.48 -12.09 24.15
CA GLU A 98 -18.56 -11.86 25.28
C GLU A 98 -17.41 -12.89 25.31
#